data_AF-A0AAQ2XMD5-F1
#
_entry.id   AF-A0AAQ2XMD5-F1
#
_cell.length_a   1.000
_cell.length_b   1.000
_cell.length_c   1.000
_cell.angle_alpha   90.00
_cell.angle_beta   90.00
_cell.angle_gamma   90.00
#
_symmetry.space_group_name_H-M   'P 1'
#
loop_
_entity.id
_entity.type
_entity.pdbx_description
1 polymer ?
#
loop_
_entity_poly.entity_id
_entity_poly.type
_entity_poly.pdbx_seq_one_letter_code
_entity_poly.pdbx_strand_id
1 'polypeptide(L)'
;MAANKSYDLPMGEKYMLTIIELWGLNVQTEVEFKKLRPTDLPMTTPLFLLRCVQLGISIRDLALLTIDPVNDMYAENGNDDYKGYKELATQEDCDRF
;
A
#
# COMPACT_ATOMS: atom_id res chain seq x y z
N MET A 1 19.98 -33.45 -24.22
CA MET A 1 19.93 -31.98 -24.06
C MET A 1 18.49 -31.60 -23.78
N ALA A 2 18.11 -31.47 -22.52
CA ALA A 2 16.76 -31.07 -22.12
C ALA A 2 16.73 -29.54 -22.02
N ALA A 3 15.90 -28.89 -22.84
CA ALA A 3 15.70 -27.46 -22.80
C ALA A 3 15.08 -27.06 -21.45
N ASN A 4 15.75 -26.15 -20.73
CA ASN A 4 15.26 -25.55 -19.49
C ASN A 4 13.93 -24.83 -19.75
N LYS A 5 12.83 -25.44 -19.32
CA LYS A 5 11.45 -24.98 -19.52
C LYS A 5 11.05 -23.82 -18.59
N SER A 6 12.02 -23.19 -17.92
CA SER A 6 11.80 -22.19 -16.86
C SER A 6 11.59 -20.76 -17.37
N TYR A 7 11.64 -20.51 -18.69
CA TYR A 7 11.61 -19.16 -19.25
C TYR A 7 10.43 -18.86 -20.20
N ASP A 8 9.47 -19.77 -20.39
CA ASP A 8 8.32 -19.60 -21.32
C ASP A 8 6.97 -19.39 -20.59
N LEU A 9 6.97 -18.67 -19.47
CA LEU A 9 5.73 -18.22 -18.84
C LEU A 9 5.21 -16.95 -19.52
N PRO A 10 3.88 -16.80 -19.74
CA PRO A 10 3.31 -15.58 -20.31
C PRO A 10 3.74 -14.37 -19.49
N MET A 11 4.02 -13.25 -20.16
CA MET A 11 4.68 -12.07 -19.59
C MET A 11 4.06 -11.61 -18.26
N GLY A 12 2.73 -11.73 -18.11
CA GLY A 12 2.01 -11.41 -16.86
C GLY A 12 2.37 -12.30 -15.66
N GLU A 13 2.62 -13.59 -15.86
CA GLU A 13 3.02 -14.51 -14.78
C GLU A 13 4.46 -14.24 -14.32
N LYS A 14 5.34 -13.82 -15.24
CA LYS A 14 6.70 -13.39 -14.89
C LYS A 14 6.68 -12.18 -13.97
N TYR A 15 5.85 -11.17 -14.26
CA TYR A 15 5.69 -10.00 -13.40
C TYR A 15 5.16 -10.37 -12.01
N MET A 16 4.18 -11.27 -11.93
CA MET A 16 3.62 -11.71 -10.65
C MET A 16 4.67 -12.42 -9.79
N LEU A 17 5.51 -13.26 -10.38
CA LEU A 17 6.60 -13.94 -9.68
C LEU A 17 7.70 -12.98 -9.24
N THR A 18 8.11 -12.03 -10.08
CA THR A 18 9.10 -11.00 -9.73
C THR A 18 8.61 -10.10 -8.60
N ILE A 19 7.32 -9.76 -8.60
CA ILE A 19 6.68 -9.05 -7.49
C ILE A 19 6.81 -9.90 -6.21
N ILE A 20 6.38 -11.17 -6.22
CA ILE A 20 6.49 -12.05 -5.04
C ILE A 20 7.93 -12.17 -4.52
N GLU A 21 8.94 -12.29 -5.39
CA GLU A 21 10.36 -12.35 -5.01
C GLU A 21 10.86 -11.03 -4.39
N LEU A 22 10.55 -9.88 -5.00
CA LEU A 22 10.90 -8.56 -4.47
C LEU A 22 10.26 -8.30 -3.11
N TRP A 23 9.02 -8.78 -2.90
CA TRP A 23 8.32 -8.65 -1.63
C TRP A 23 8.76 -9.66 -0.57
N GLY A 24 9.14 -10.88 -0.97
CA GLY A 24 9.77 -11.87 -0.09
C GLY A 24 11.11 -11.40 0.48
N LEU A 25 11.85 -10.59 -0.27
CA LEU A 25 13.06 -9.90 0.19
C LEU A 25 12.75 -8.70 1.11
N ASN A 26 11.62 -8.00 0.90
CA ASN A 26 11.20 -6.90 1.78
C ASN A 26 10.60 -7.36 3.14
N VAL A 27 10.30 -8.66 3.32
CA VAL A 27 9.90 -9.22 4.63
C VAL A 27 11.08 -9.27 5.62
N GLN A 28 12.32 -9.15 5.15
CA GLN A 28 13.53 -9.22 5.98
C GLN A 28 14.05 -7.87 6.49
N THR A 29 13.39 -6.76 6.19
CA THR A 29 13.74 -5.49 6.84
C THR A 29 13.04 -5.41 8.19
N GLU A 30 13.79 -5.63 9.27
CA GLU A 30 13.39 -5.40 10.66
C GLU A 30 13.08 -3.92 10.91
N VAL A 31 12.00 -3.41 10.34
CA VAL A 31 11.37 -2.17 10.80
C VAL A 31 10.53 -2.57 12.00
N GLU A 32 10.93 -2.12 13.19
CA GLU A 32 10.15 -2.25 14.43
C GLU A 32 8.69 -1.84 14.14
N PHE A 33 7.79 -2.82 14.08
CA PHE A 33 6.38 -2.58 13.82
C PHE A 33 5.83 -1.73 14.98
N LYS A 34 5.40 -0.50 14.68
CA LYS A 34 4.58 0.27 15.62
C LYS A 34 3.40 -0.59 16.03
N LYS A 35 3.15 -0.68 17.33
CA LYS A 35 2.12 -1.54 17.94
C LYS A 35 0.77 -1.27 17.26
N LEU A 36 0.35 -2.18 16.38
CA LEU A 36 -0.90 -2.05 15.62
C LEU A 36 -2.07 -2.09 16.59
N ARG A 37 -3.10 -1.27 16.34
CA ARG A 37 -4.30 -1.31 17.18
C ARG A 37 -5.01 -2.65 16.94
N PRO A 38 -5.73 -3.22 17.91
CA PRO A 38 -6.39 -4.52 17.80
C PRO A 38 -7.40 -4.67 16.65
N THR A 39 -7.72 -3.59 15.93
CA THR A 39 -8.69 -3.54 14.82
C THR A 39 -8.03 -3.57 13.44
N ASP A 40 -6.71 -3.45 13.35
CA ASP A 40 -6.01 -3.39 12.07
C ASP A 40 -5.77 -4.80 11.55
N LEU A 41 -6.58 -5.23 10.57
CA LEU A 41 -6.26 -6.39 9.73
C LEU A 41 -4.79 -6.29 9.30
N PRO A 42 -4.00 -7.38 9.40
CA PRO A 42 -2.61 -7.35 8.99
C PRO A 42 -2.52 -6.86 7.55
N MET A 43 -1.59 -5.95 7.28
CA MET A 43 -1.38 -5.44 5.92
C MET A 43 -1.00 -6.59 5.01
N THR A 44 -1.87 -6.92 4.05
CA THR A 44 -1.60 -7.94 3.04
C THR A 44 -1.46 -7.28 1.68
N THR A 45 -0.68 -7.88 0.78
CA THR A 45 -0.48 -7.35 -0.58
C THR A 45 -1.78 -7.11 -1.34
N PRO A 46 -2.80 -8.00 -1.30
CA PRO A 46 -4.08 -7.73 -1.93
C PRO A 46 -4.81 -6.52 -1.33
N LEU A 47 -4.74 -6.33 -0.01
CA LEU A 47 -5.34 -5.19 0.68
C LEU A 47 -4.63 -3.88 0.31
N PHE A 48 -3.30 -3.90 0.23
CA PHE A 48 -2.50 -2.74 -0.20
C PHE A 48 -2.81 -2.33 -1.64
N LEU A 49 -2.87 -3.29 -2.57
CA LEU A 49 -3.23 -3.02 -3.96
C LEU A 49 -4.67 -2.50 -4.10
N LEU A 50 -5.60 -3.04 -3.31
CA LEU A 50 -6.97 -2.53 -3.26
C LEU A 50 -7.00 -1.06 -2.83
N ARG A 51 -6.26 -0.70 -1.78
CA ARG A 51 -6.13 0.70 -1.32
C ARG A 51 -5.54 1.61 -2.39
N CYS A 52 -4.51 1.15 -3.12
CA CYS A 52 -3.94 1.90 -4.24
C CYS A 52 -5.01 2.20 -5.30
N VAL A 53 -5.81 1.21 -5.68
CA VAL A 53 -6.88 1.38 -6.68
C VAL A 53 -7.99 2.31 -6.17
N GLN A 54 -8.37 2.20 -4.90
CA GLN A 54 -9.37 3.09 -4.28
C GLN A 54 -8.92 4.55 -4.26
N LEU A 55 -7.62 4.79 -4.07
CA LEU A 55 -7.00 6.11 -4.14
C LEU A 55 -6.70 6.58 -5.58
N GLY A 56 -7.00 5.75 -6.60
CA GLY A 56 -6.73 6.08 -8.00
C GLY A 56 -5.25 6.01 -8.40
N ILE A 57 -4.40 5.37 -7.60
CA ILE A 57 -2.97 5.20 -7.86
C ILE A 57 -2.76 4.10 -8.89
N SER A 58 -2.06 4.41 -9.98
CA SER A 58 -1.73 3.41 -11.00
C SER A 58 -0.68 2.43 -10.47
N ILE A 59 -0.84 1.14 -10.77
CA ILE A 59 0.14 0.09 -10.45
C ILE A 59 1.56 0.44 -10.95
N ARG A 60 1.67 1.21 -12.05
CA ARG A 60 2.97 1.67 -12.59
C ARG A 60 3.69 2.65 -11.66
N ASP A 61 2.94 3.44 -10.89
CA ASP A 61 3.47 4.49 -10.02
C ASP A 61 3.86 3.93 -8.64
N LEU A 62 3.48 2.67 -8.32
CA LEU A 62 3.86 1.99 -7.08
C LEU A 62 5.38 1.82 -6.93
N ALA A 63 6.16 1.90 -8.01
CA ALA A 63 7.61 1.88 -7.94
C ALA A 63 8.21 3.12 -7.24
N LEU A 64 7.44 4.21 -7.14
CA LEU A 64 7.86 5.48 -6.53
C LEU A 64 7.32 5.66 -5.10
N LEU A 65 6.47 4.74 -4.63
CA LEU A 65 5.73 4.87 -3.38
C LEU A 65 6.05 3.71 -2.42
N THR A 66 6.19 4.03 -1.14
CA THR A 66 6.26 3.02 -0.07
C THR A 66 4.86 2.71 0.48
N ILE A 67 4.75 1.68 1.33
CA ILE A 67 3.46 1.27 1.91
C ILE A 67 2.86 2.36 2.81
N ASP A 68 3.69 3.06 3.57
CA ASP A 68 3.22 3.97 4.63
C ASP A 68 2.44 5.17 4.08
N PRO A 69 2.93 5.93 3.07
CA PRO A 69 2.20 7.06 2.50
C PRO A 69 0.84 6.67 1.90
N VAL A 70 0.75 5.51 1.26
CA VAL A 70 -0.52 5.02 0.71
C VAL A 70 -1.51 4.69 1.83
N ASN A 71 -1.05 4.12 2.94
CA ASN A 71 -1.90 3.85 4.08
C ASN A 71 -2.36 5.11 4.79
N ASP A 72 -1.48 6.10 4.92
CA ASP A 72 -1.81 7.39 5.52
C ASP A 72 -2.84 8.13 4.67
N MET A 73 -2.64 8.21 3.35
CA MET A 73 -3.63 8.78 2.43
C MET A 73 -4.96 8.01 2.44
N TYR A 74 -4.93 6.69 2.55
CA TYR A 74 -6.15 5.88 2.62
C TYR A 74 -6.94 6.17 3.91
N ALA A 75 -6.25 6.34 5.04
CA ALA A 75 -6.88 6.73 6.30
C ALA A 75 -7.48 8.15 6.21
N GLU A 76 -6.75 9.08 5.61
CA GLU A 76 -7.19 10.47 5.41
C GLU A 76 -8.40 10.55 4.46
N ASN A 77 -8.42 9.75 3.40
CA ASN A 77 -9.56 9.69 2.49
C ASN A 77 -10.86 9.23 3.19
N GLY A 78 -10.75 8.42 4.26
CA GLY A 78 -11.90 8.05 5.09
C GLY A 78 -12.29 9.13 6.12
N ASN A 79 -11.39 10.08 6.38
CA ASN A 79 -11.54 11.16 7.32
C ASN A 79 -12.52 12.24 6.82
N ASP A 80 -12.40 12.61 5.54
CA ASP A 80 -13.17 13.69 4.91
C ASP A 80 -14.70 13.53 5.01
N ASP A 81 -15.17 12.29 4.91
CA ASP A 81 -16.61 11.96 4.97
C ASP A 81 -17.12 11.71 6.40
N TYR A 82 -16.24 11.64 7.40
CA TYR A 82 -16.61 11.31 8.76
C TYR A 82 -17.29 12.49 9.47
N LYS A 83 -18.59 12.35 9.76
CA LYS A 83 -19.42 13.38 10.42
C LYS A 83 -19.40 13.32 11.95
N GLY A 84 -18.65 12.39 12.54
CA GLY A 84 -18.60 12.19 13.99
C GLY A 84 -17.58 13.08 14.72
N TYR A 85 -16.87 13.97 14.01
CA TYR A 85 -15.96 14.90 14.64
C TYR A 85 -16.71 15.93 15.48
N LYS A 86 -16.29 16.06 16.74
CA LYS A 86 -16.82 17.07 17.65
C LYS A 86 -16.51 18.49 17.17
N GLU A 87 -15.38 18.66 16.49
CA GLU A 87 -14.86 19.91 15.98
C GLU A 87 -14.15 19.62 14.66
N LEU A 88 -14.43 20.41 13.63
CA LEU A 88 -13.80 20.31 12.32
C LEU A 88 -12.79 21.44 12.19
N ALA A 89 -11.56 21.12 11.80
CA ALA A 89 -10.57 22.14 11.49
C ALA A 89 -11.07 23.00 10.32
N THR A 90 -11.02 24.31 10.50
CA THR A 90 -11.39 25.31 9.50
C THR A 90 -10.14 25.82 8.78
N GLN A 91 -10.32 26.46 7.62
CA GLN A 91 -9.22 27.12 6.91
C GLN A 91 -8.50 28.15 7.80
N GLU A 92 -9.25 28.87 8.65
CA GLU A 92 -8.70 29.84 9.59
C GLU A 92 -7.77 29.19 10.64
N ASP A 93 -7.96 27.91 10.96
CA ASP A 93 -7.08 27.18 11.88
C ASP A 93 -5.74 26.83 11.21
N CYS A 94 -5.78 26.46 9.93
CA CYS A 94 -4.58 26.18 9.12
C CYS A 94 -3.78 27.45 8.82
N ASP A 95 -4.45 28.57 8.55
CA ASP A 95 -3.78 29.84 8.22
C ASP A 95 -3.04 30.48 9.42
N ARG A 96 -3.26 29.96 10.63
CA ARG A 96 -2.58 30.41 11.87
C ARG A 96 -1.32 29.63 12.22
N PHE A 97 -0.98 28.58 11.45
CA PHE A 97 0.27 27.83 11.58
C PHE A 97 1.43 28.51 10.83
#